data_AF-A0A392TCB4-F1
#
_entry.id   AF-A0A392TCB4-F1
#
_cell.length_a   1.000
_cell.length_b   1.000
_cell.length_c   1.000
_cell.angle_alpha   90.00
_cell.angle_beta   90.00
_cell.angle_gamma   90.00
#
_symmetry.space_group_name_H-M   'P 1'
#
loop_
_entity.id
_entity.type
_entity.pdbx_description
1 polymer ?
#
loop_
_entity_poly.entity_id
_entity_poly.type
_entity_poly.pdbx_seq_one_letter_code
_entity_poly.pdbx_strand_id
1 'polypeptide(L)'
;ESKVKVEELPVVCEFPGVFPGDISDVPPEREVEFTIDLVPGTSPISMAPYRMSASELSELKKQLEELLEKKFIRPSVSPWGAPVLLVKKK
;
A
#
# COMPACT_ATOMS: atom_id res chain seq x y z
N GLU A 1 11.42 31.24 -2.02
CA GLU A 1 12.18 30.01 -2.23
C GLU A 1 11.75 29.40 -3.56
N SER A 2 12.69 29.16 -4.47
CA SER A 2 12.41 28.50 -5.74
C SER A 2 12.09 27.03 -5.49
N LYS A 3 10.83 26.64 -5.66
CA LYS A 3 10.44 25.23 -5.78
C LYS A 3 11.08 24.67 -7.05
N VAL A 4 12.31 24.14 -6.94
CA VAL A 4 12.87 23.31 -8.00
C VAL A 4 11.97 22.08 -8.10
N LYS A 5 11.42 21.84 -9.28
CA LYS A 5 10.61 20.65 -9.54
C LYS A 5 11.54 19.44 -9.47
N VAL A 6 11.16 18.40 -8.72
CA VAL A 6 12.02 17.23 -8.47
C VAL A 6 12.38 16.54 -9.78
N GLU A 7 11.50 16.65 -10.78
CA GLU A 7 11.62 16.13 -12.13
C GLU A 7 12.71 16.83 -12.97
N GLU A 8 13.20 18.00 -12.53
CA GLU A 8 14.26 18.78 -13.19
C GLU A 8 15.64 18.53 -12.57
N LEU A 9 15.73 17.72 -11.51
CA LEU A 9 16.99 17.36 -10.89
C LEU A 9 17.77 16.40 -11.81
N PRO A 10 19.04 16.68 -12.14
CA PRO A 10 19.84 15.84 -13.03
C PRO A 10 19.83 14.35 -12.64
N VAL A 11 19.92 14.06 -11.35
CA VAL A 11 19.90 12.69 -10.81
C VAL A 11 18.58 11.97 -11.09
N VAL A 12 17.44 12.67 -11.05
CA VAL A 12 16.13 12.06 -11.33
C VAL A 12 16.01 11.75 -12.83
N CYS A 13 16.51 12.65 -13.68
CA CYS A 13 16.57 12.45 -15.12
C CYS A 13 17.53 11.32 -15.54
N GLU A 14 18.63 11.14 -14.81
CA GLU A 14 19.63 10.08 -15.05
C GLU A 14 19.12 8.68 -14.70
N PHE A 15 18.21 8.55 -13.73
CA PHE A 15 17.72 7.27 -13.23
C PHE A 15 16.18 7.13 -13.34
N PRO A 16 15.59 7.18 -14.54
CA PRO A 16 14.14 7.15 -14.73
C PRO A 16 13.50 5.83 -14.26
N GLY A 17 14.25 4.71 -14.30
CA GLY A 17 13.79 3.42 -13.77
C GLY A 17 13.80 3.31 -12.25
N VAL A 18 14.55 4.16 -11.56
CA VAL A 18 14.61 4.22 -10.08
C VAL A 18 13.59 5.23 -9.53
N PHE A 19 13.30 6.28 -10.29
CA PHE A 19 12.34 7.33 -9.95
C PHE A 19 11.15 7.37 -10.93
N PRO A 20 10.36 6.29 -11.06
CA PRO A 20 9.16 6.34 -11.87
C PRO A 20 8.10 7.23 -11.22
N GLY A 21 7.24 7.86 -12.03
CA GLY A 21 6.17 8.73 -11.54
C GLY A 21 5.07 7.99 -10.76
N ASP A 22 4.93 6.68 -10.98
CA ASP A 22 4.09 5.78 -10.19
C ASP A 22 4.77 4.41 -10.07
N ILE A 23 4.55 3.73 -8.94
CA ILE A 23 5.06 2.38 -8.69
C ILE A 23 3.97 1.43 -9.15
N SER A 24 4.13 0.88 -10.35
CA SER A 24 3.16 -0.06 -10.93
C SER A 24 3.45 -1.51 -10.59
N ASP A 25 4.70 -1.85 -10.30
CA ASP A 25 5.14 -3.23 -10.16
C ASP A 25 5.47 -3.61 -8.72
N VAL A 26 5.10 -4.83 -8.34
CA VAL A 26 5.62 -5.47 -7.14
C VAL A 26 7.13 -5.64 -7.28
N PRO A 27 7.91 -5.52 -6.19
CA PRO A 27 9.34 -5.77 -6.25
C PRO A 27 9.63 -7.14 -6.88
N PRO A 28 10.69 -7.25 -7.71
CA PRO A 28 11.09 -8.54 -8.23
C PRO A 28 11.39 -9.50 -7.08
N GLU A 29 11.28 -10.79 -7.36
CA GLU A 29 11.61 -11.85 -6.41
C GLU A 29 13.04 -11.62 -5.87
N ARG A 30 13.16 -11.53 -4.54
CA ARG A 30 14.43 -11.32 -3.85
C ARG A 30 14.84 -12.62 -3.19
N GLU A 31 16.14 -12.85 -3.06
CA GLU A 31 16.67 -14.00 -2.32
C GLU A 31 16.27 -14.02 -0.84
N VAL A 32 15.89 -12.85 -0.30
CA VAL A 32 15.43 -12.68 1.08
C VAL A 32 13.94 -12.37 1.08
N GLU A 33 13.15 -13.29 1.65
CA GLU A 33 11.74 -13.06 1.93
C GLU A 33 11.55 -12.20 3.18
N PHE A 34 10.53 -11.34 3.17
CA PHE A 34 10.16 -10.57 4.34
C PHE A 34 9.28 -11.41 5.27
N THR A 35 9.80 -11.78 6.44
CA THR A 35 9.08 -12.54 7.48
C THR A 35 8.70 -11.63 8.65
N ILE A 36 7.51 -11.84 9.20
CA ILE A 36 7.04 -11.17 10.43
C ILE A 36 7.04 -12.22 11.55
N ASP A 37 8.03 -12.14 12.44
CA ASP A 37 8.12 -13.03 13.60
C ASP A 37 7.09 -12.66 14.67
N LEU A 38 6.35 -13.66 15.15
CA LEU A 38 5.37 -13.49 16.22
C LEU A 38 6.00 -13.80 17.57
N VAL A 39 5.61 -13.07 18.61
CA VAL A 39 5.97 -13.40 19.99
C VAL A 39 5.34 -14.76 20.36
N PRO A 40 6.08 -15.69 20.98
CA PRO A 40 5.54 -16.99 21.39
C PRO A 40 4.25 -16.86 22.21
N GLY A 41 3.22 -17.62 21.84
CA GLY A 41 1.91 -17.59 22.49
C GLY A 41 0.92 -16.55 21.94
N THR A 42 1.30 -15.78 20.91
CA THR A 42 0.37 -14.86 20.25
C THR A 42 -0.68 -15.63 19.45
N SER A 43 -1.96 -15.38 19.73
CA SER A 43 -3.09 -15.90 18.96
C SER A 43 -3.59 -14.89 17.93
N PRO A 44 -4.27 -15.33 16.86
CA PRO A 44 -4.87 -14.41 15.88
C PRO A 44 -5.93 -13.50 16.50
N ILE A 45 -5.93 -12.24 16.06
CA ILE A 45 -6.93 -11.24 16.43
C ILE A 45 -7.71 -10.84 15.18
N SER A 46 -9.03 -10.90 15.25
CA SER A 46 -9.94 -10.43 14.20
C SER A 46 -10.92 -9.41 14.75
N MET A 47 -10.85 -8.19 14.24
CA MET A 47 -11.72 -7.08 14.61
C MET A 47 -12.63 -6.70 13.45
N ALA A 48 -13.88 -6.36 13.78
CA ALA A 48 -14.85 -5.92 12.79
C ALA A 48 -14.42 -4.57 12.16
N PRO A 49 -14.68 -4.35 10.85
CA PRO A 49 -14.44 -3.06 10.22
C PRO A 49 -15.23 -1.93 10.89
N TYR A 50 -14.67 -0.72 10.88
CA TYR A 50 -15.39 0.46 11.35
C TYR A 50 -16.58 0.80 10.45
N ARG A 51 -17.59 1.44 11.03
CA ARG A 51 -18.72 1.98 10.26
C ARG A 51 -18.23 3.14 9.40
N MET A 52 -18.62 3.11 8.13
CA MET A 52 -18.24 4.10 7.12
C MET A 52 -19.49 4.63 6.44
N SER A 53 -19.44 5.88 5.99
CA SER A 53 -20.44 6.50 5.13
C SER A 53 -20.40 5.91 3.71
N ALA A 54 -21.45 6.15 2.91
CA ALA A 54 -21.52 5.68 1.54
C ALA A 54 -20.37 6.21 0.66
N SER A 55 -19.95 7.47 0.87
CA SER A 55 -18.83 8.08 0.15
C SER A 55 -17.49 7.44 0.52
N GLU A 56 -17.27 7.12 1.80
CA GLU A 56 -16.05 6.45 2.26
C GLU A 56 -15.98 5.01 1.73
N LEU A 57 -17.10 4.29 1.71
CA LEU A 57 -17.16 2.95 1.12
C LEU A 57 -16.86 2.96 -0.39
N SER A 58 -17.36 3.96 -1.11
CA SER A 58 -17.07 4.09 -2.54
C SER A 58 -15.59 4.36 -2.80
N GLU A 59 -14.96 5.23 -2.00
CA GLU A 59 -13.52 5.52 -2.12
C GLU A 59 -12.67 4.32 -1.70
N LEU A 60 -13.04 3.63 -0.62
CA LEU A 60 -12.36 2.42 -0.19
C LEU A 60 -12.37 1.34 -1.28
N LYS A 61 -13.53 1.13 -1.92
CA LYS A 61 -13.65 0.16 -3.00
C LYS A 61 -12.74 0.52 -4.19
N LYS A 62 -12.72 1.79 -4.58
CA LYS A 62 -11.85 2.28 -5.66
C LYS A 62 -10.38 2.01 -5.35
N GLN A 63 -9.91 2.36 -4.15
CA GLN A 63 -8.51 2.11 -3.74
C GLN A 63 -8.17 0.63 -3.68
N LEU A 64 -9.11 -0.23 -3.25
CA LEU A 64 -8.89 -1.67 -3.25
C LEU A 64 -8.76 -2.23 -4.68
N GLU A 65 -9.58 -1.76 -5.62
CA GLU A 65 -9.49 -2.16 -7.04
C GLU A 65 -8.13 -1.76 -7.63
N GLU A 66 -7.67 -0.53 -7.40
CA GLU A 66 -6.35 -0.05 -7.85
C GLU A 66 -5.21 -0.90 -7.26
N LEU A 67 -5.26 -1.24 -5.97
CA LEU A 67 -4.23 -2.05 -5.30
C LEU A 67 -4.23 -3.51 -5.77
N LEU A 68 -5.41 -4.07 -6.10
CA LEU A 68 -5.54 -5.40 -6.67
C LEU A 68 -4.97 -5.45 -8.09
N GLU A 69 -5.25 -4.44 -8.91
CA GLU A 69 -4.73 -4.32 -10.27
C GLU A 69 -3.19 -4.24 -10.27
N LYS A 70 -2.62 -3.46 -9.33
CA LYS A 70 -1.16 -3.37 -9.10
C LYS A 70 -0.55 -4.62 -8.46
N LYS A 71 -1.37 -5.64 -8.11
CA LYS A 71 -0.94 -6.87 -7.43
C LYS A 71 -0.27 -6.64 -6.07
N PHE A 72 -0.47 -5.49 -5.45
CA PHE A 72 0.07 -5.18 -4.12
C PHE A 72 -0.67 -5.94 -3.02
N ILE A 73 -1.94 -6.26 -3.25
CA ILE A 73 -2.77 -7.06 -2.35
C ILE A 73 -3.44 -8.21 -3.10
N ARG A 74 -3.96 -9.18 -2.35
CA ARG A 74 -4.76 -10.29 -2.86
C ARG A 74 -5.85 -10.67 -1.86
N PRO A 75 -6.99 -11.25 -2.30
CA PRO A 75 -7.95 -11.84 -1.39
C PRO A 75 -7.29 -12.92 -0.51
N SER A 76 -7.71 -13.00 0.75
CA SER A 76 -7.18 -14.00 1.70
C SER A 76 -8.27 -14.49 2.65
N VAL A 77 -8.03 -15.65 3.25
CA VAL A 77 -8.86 -16.26 4.31
C VAL A 77 -8.05 -16.33 5.61
N SER A 78 -7.65 -15.17 6.12
CA SER A 78 -6.80 -15.07 7.31
C SER A 78 -7.62 -15.15 8.61
N PRO A 79 -7.13 -15.83 9.66
CA PRO A 79 -7.70 -15.71 11.00
C PRO A 79 -7.42 -14.34 11.64
N TRP A 80 -6.52 -13.54 11.04
CA TRP A 80 -6.22 -12.17 11.46
C TRP A 80 -7.05 -11.17 10.67
N GLY A 81 -7.61 -10.18 11.36
CA GLY A 81 -8.39 -9.10 10.76
C GLY A 81 -8.18 -7.79 11.49
N ALA A 82 -7.62 -6.79 10.80
CA ALA A 82 -7.46 -5.44 11.31
C ALA A 82 -8.44 -4.49 10.59
N PRO A 83 -9.06 -3.54 11.32
CA PRO A 83 -9.99 -2.59 10.71
C PRO A 83 -9.20 -1.53 9.91
N VAL A 84 -9.81 -1.04 8.84
CA VAL A 84 -9.24 0.00 7.96
C VAL A 84 -9.88 1.35 8.28
N LEU A 85 -9.07 2.41 8.19
CA LEU A 85 -9.50 3.81 8.34
C LEU A 85 -9.08 4.61 7.10
N LEU A 86 -10.03 5.31 6.48
CA LEU A 86 -9.75 6.21 5.37
C LEU A 86 -9.25 7.56 5.89
N VAL A 87 -8.16 8.06 5.32
CA VAL A 87 -7.57 9.34 5.72
C VAL A 87 -7.50 10.28 4.53
N LYS A 88 -8.10 11.47 4.66
CA LYS A 88 -7.96 12.53 3.66
C LYS A 88 -6.53 13.09 3.70
N LYS A 89 -5.79 12.92 2.60
CA LYS A 89 -4.46 13.50 2.44
C LYS A 89 -4.56 15.01 2.17
N LYS A 90 -3.50 15.75 2.54
CA LYS A 90 -3.35 17.19 2.29
C LYS A 90 -2.71 17.44 0.93
#